data_AF-A0A1Q7YN66-F1
#
_entry.id   AF-A0A1Q7YN66-F1
#
_cell.length_a   1.000
_cell.length_b   1.000
_cell.length_c   1.000
_cell.angle_alpha   90.00
_cell.angle_beta   90.00
_cell.angle_gamma   90.00
#
_symmetry.space_group_name_H-M   'P 1'
#
loop_
_entity.id
_entity.type
_entity.pdbx_description
1 polymer ?
#
loop_
_entity_poly.entity_id
_entity_poly.type
_entity_poly.pdbx_seq_one_letter_code
_entity_poly.pdbx_strand_id
1 'polypeptide(L)'
;MGIKCPKCNEGEFVRRGSAGKGGRGRPRVFYGCSRYPDCDFTSPHMPIAEPCPKCGAPFIVEKRTKIGTVHACLKEGCDWEKLVPEAPTQAPSEEVPVPVAAKS
;
A
#
# COMPACT_ATOMS: atom_id res chain seq x y z
N MET A 1 -2.75 -1.25 8.14
CA MET A 1 -1.74 -0.79 7.17
C MET A 1 -2.46 0.23 6.31
N GLY A 2 -2.72 1.40 6.90
CA GLY A 2 -3.68 2.50 6.56
C GLY A 2 -3.91 2.94 5.11
N ILE A 3 -3.76 2.07 4.12
CA ILE A 3 -3.64 2.40 2.71
C ILE A 3 -5.03 2.40 2.12
N LYS A 4 -5.44 3.56 1.62
CA LYS A 4 -6.74 3.72 0.96
C LYS A 4 -6.77 2.96 -0.36
N CYS A 5 -7.87 2.26 -0.59
CA CYS A 5 -8.14 1.58 -1.84
C CYS A 5 -8.36 2.62 -2.95
N PRO A 6 -7.70 2.51 -4.12
CA PRO A 6 -7.85 3.50 -5.19
C PRO A 6 -9.19 3.34 -5.93
N LYS A 7 -9.82 2.17 -5.79
CA LYS A 7 -11.08 1.83 -6.44
C LYS A 7 -12.27 2.47 -5.73
N CYS A 8 -12.28 2.45 -4.40
CA CYS A 8 -13.39 2.96 -3.60
C CYS A 8 -13.05 4.19 -2.72
N ASN A 9 -11.77 4.58 -2.58
CA ASN A 9 -11.26 5.68 -1.73
C ASN A 9 -11.62 5.65 -0.24
N GLU A 10 -12.50 4.76 0.19
CA GLU A 10 -12.99 4.66 1.57
C GLU A 10 -12.49 3.39 2.28
N GLY A 11 -12.26 2.30 1.53
CA GLY A 11 -11.76 1.05 2.10
C GLY A 11 -10.25 1.04 2.30
N GLU A 12 -9.76 0.17 3.19
CA GLU A 12 -8.33 0.01 3.48
C GLU A 12 -7.80 -1.32 2.93
N PHE A 13 -6.52 -1.37 2.53
CA PHE A 13 -5.87 -2.64 2.24
C PHE A 13 -5.64 -3.47 3.50
N VAL A 14 -6.21 -4.66 3.51
CA VAL A 14 -6.01 -5.66 4.55
C VAL A 14 -5.25 -6.85 3.99
N ARG A 15 -4.23 -7.29 4.75
CA ARG A 15 -3.48 -8.50 4.42
C ARG A 15 -4.36 -9.71 4.69
N ARG A 16 -4.61 -10.51 3.65
CA ARG A 16 -5.36 -11.77 3.72
C ARG A 16 -4.52 -12.92 3.19
N GLY A 17 -4.72 -14.10 3.75
CA GLY A 17 -4.14 -15.34 3.20
C GLY A 17 -5.08 -15.90 2.14
N SER A 18 -4.58 -16.10 0.92
CA SER A 18 -5.30 -16.86 -0.10
C SER A 18 -5.01 -18.32 0.18
N ALA A 19 -5.98 -19.03 0.76
CA ALA A 19 -6.11 -20.44 0.48
C ALA A 19 -6.25 -20.54 -1.04
N GLY A 20 -5.25 -21.08 -1.74
CA GLY A 20 -5.12 -20.95 -3.19
C GLY A 20 -6.44 -21.24 -3.91
N LYS A 21 -6.79 -20.43 -4.94
CA LYS A 21 -7.97 -20.67 -5.80
C LYS A 21 -8.08 -22.17 -6.10
N GLY A 22 -9.05 -22.85 -5.50
CA GLY A 22 -9.34 -24.26 -5.77
C GLY A 22 -8.45 -25.32 -5.09
N GLY A 23 -7.81 -25.04 -3.94
CA GLY A 23 -7.21 -26.06 -3.08
C GLY A 23 -5.91 -26.72 -3.59
N ARG A 24 -5.40 -26.31 -4.76
CA ARG A 24 -4.18 -26.86 -5.38
C ARG A 24 -2.97 -25.92 -5.32
N GLY A 25 -3.11 -24.73 -4.72
CA GLY A 25 -2.06 -23.72 -4.67
C GLY A 25 -1.48 -23.52 -3.26
N ARG A 26 -0.15 -23.37 -3.17
CA ARG A 26 0.54 -22.94 -1.94
C ARG A 26 -0.16 -21.69 -1.37
N PRO A 27 -0.40 -21.61 -0.05
CA PRO A 27 -0.97 -20.41 0.56
C PRO A 27 -0.08 -19.21 0.22
N ARG A 28 -0.66 -18.21 -0.43
CA ARG A 28 0.00 -16.95 -0.76
C ARG A 28 -0.71 -15.85 0.00
N VAL A 29 0.06 -14.89 0.51
CA VAL A 29 -0.50 -13.67 1.07
C VAL A 29 -0.88 -12.74 -0.07
N PHE A 30 -2.08 -12.17 0.02
CA PHE A 30 -2.58 -11.14 -0.87
C PHE A 30 -3.15 -9.99 -0.03
N TYR A 31 -3.31 -8.83 -0.64
CA TYR A 31 -3.81 -7.64 0.02
C TYR A 31 -5.12 -7.25 -0.66
N GLY A 32 -6.23 -7.31 0.07
CA GLY A 32 -7.56 -7.01 -0.46
C GLY A 32 -8.17 -5.79 0.23
N CYS A 33 -9.16 -5.15 -0.40
CA CYS A 33 -9.93 -4.10 0.24
C CYS A 33 -10.72 -4.63 1.45
N SER A 34 -10.81 -3.85 2.53
CA SER A 34 -11.61 -4.16 3.72
C SER A 34 -13.11 -4.14 3.44
N ARG A 35 -13.57 -3.34 2.48
CA ARG A 35 -14.97 -3.18 2.10
C ARG A 35 -15.50 -4.26 1.15
N TYR A 36 -15.01 -5.49 1.24
CA TYR A 36 -15.64 -6.59 0.52
C TYR A 36 -17.03 -6.87 1.13
N PRO A 37 -18.13 -6.99 0.36
CA PRO A 37 -18.23 -7.18 -1.10
C PRO A 37 -18.32 -5.90 -1.97
N ASP A 38 -18.43 -4.71 -1.40
CA ASP A 38 -18.54 -3.44 -2.15
C ASP A 38 -17.32 -3.11 -3.02
N CYS A 39 -16.15 -3.67 -2.71
CA CYS A 39 -14.91 -3.47 -3.46
C CYS A 39 -14.10 -4.75 -3.60
N ASP A 40 -14.00 -5.29 -4.81
CA ASP A 40 -13.26 -6.51 -5.18
C ASP A 40 -11.75 -6.31 -5.44
N PHE A 41 -11.22 -5.12 -5.18
CA PHE A 41 -9.81 -4.83 -5.44
C PHE A 41 -8.87 -5.71 -4.60
N THR A 42 -7.93 -6.39 -5.28
CA THR A 42 -6.92 -7.24 -4.66
C THR A 42 -5.56 -7.06 -5.34
N SER A 43 -4.48 -7.09 -4.54
CA SER A 43 -3.10 -7.02 -4.98
C SER A 43 -2.30 -8.24 -4.50
N PRO A 44 -1.50 -8.88 -5.36
CA PRO A 44 -0.61 -9.97 -4.97
C PRO A 44 0.67 -9.49 -4.27
N HIS A 45 0.98 -8.19 -4.38
CA HIS A 45 2.17 -7.56 -3.79
C HIS A 45 1.79 -6.65 -2.62
N MET A 46 2.75 -6.40 -1.73
CA MET A 46 2.55 -5.57 -0.55
C MET A 46 2.37 -4.10 -0.96
N PRO A 47 1.20 -3.49 -0.70
CA PRO A 47 1.02 -2.07 -0.96
C PRO A 47 1.75 -1.27 0.13
N ILE A 48 2.34 -0.15 -0.25
CA ILE A 48 2.99 0.83 0.62
C ILE A 48 2.22 2.13 0.51
N ALA A 49 1.92 2.77 1.65
CA ALA A 49 1.24 4.06 1.76
C ALA A 49 2.09 5.25 1.25
N GLU A 50 2.85 5.06 0.19
CA GLU A 50 3.73 6.06 -0.40
C GLU A 50 3.15 6.48 -1.75
N PRO A 51 2.94 7.80 -1.96
CA PRO A 51 2.38 8.29 -3.20
C PRO A 51 3.39 8.15 -4.35
N CYS A 52 2.91 7.75 -5.53
CA CYS A 52 3.79 7.63 -6.69
C CYS A 52 4.19 9.03 -7.22
N PRO A 53 5.49 9.34 -7.35
CA PRO A 53 5.95 10.66 -7.80
C PRO A 53 5.68 10.94 -9.29
N LYS A 54 5.42 9.90 -10.11
CA LYS A 54 5.10 10.08 -11.54
C LYS A 54 3.62 10.35 -11.82
N CYS A 55 2.71 9.69 -11.11
CA CYS A 55 1.30 9.67 -11.48
C CYS A 55 0.34 10.09 -10.35
N GLY A 56 0.87 10.37 -9.16
CA GLY A 56 0.09 10.75 -7.98
C GLY A 56 -0.79 9.62 -7.43
N ALA A 57 -0.47 8.35 -7.73
CA ALA A 57 -1.19 7.23 -7.14
C ALA A 57 -1.09 7.28 -5.59
N PRO A 58 -2.14 6.89 -4.85
CA PRO A 58 -2.13 6.97 -3.38
C PRO A 58 -1.24 5.92 -2.72
N PHE A 59 -0.78 4.91 -3.47
CA PHE A 59 0.13 3.87 -3.00
C PHE A 59 0.95 3.30 -4.16
N ILE A 60 2.05 2.65 -3.79
CA ILE A 60 2.91 1.85 -4.65
C ILE A 60 2.97 0.42 -4.10
N VAL A 61 3.52 -0.52 -4.87
CA VAL A 61 3.68 -1.91 -4.45
C VAL A 61 5.15 -2.27 -4.31
N GLU A 62 5.44 -3.05 -3.28
CA GLU A 62 6.77 -3.58 -3.02
C GLU A 62 6.90 -5.01 -3.53
N LYS A 63 7.94 -5.22 -4.33
CA LYS A 63 8.37 -6.51 -4.87
C LYS A 63 9.71 -6.87 -4.26
N ARG A 64 9.76 -8.01 -3.57
CA ARG A 64 11.01 -8.53 -3.00
C ARG A 64 11.72 -9.38 -4.05
N THR A 65 12.93 -8.96 -4.44
CA THR A 65 13.76 -9.67 -5.43
C THR A 65 15.06 -10.16 -4.79
N LYS A 66 15.89 -10.87 -5.56
CA LYS A 66 17.18 -11.40 -5.09
C LYS A 66 18.23 -10.31 -4.84
N ILE A 67 18.08 -9.16 -5.51
CA ILE A 67 19.00 -8.01 -5.46
C ILE A 67 18.58 -7.03 -4.36
N GLY A 68 17.29 -6.96 -4.07
CA GLY A 68 16.74 -6.09 -3.05
C GLY A 68 15.25 -5.85 -3.24
N THR A 69 14.79 -4.76 -2.65
CA THR A 69 13.40 -4.37 -2.63
C THR A 69 13.11 -3.41 -3.78
N VAL A 70 12.12 -3.73 -4.62
CA VAL A 70 11.72 -2.90 -5.76
C VAL A 70 10.35 -2.31 -5.50
N HIS A 71 10.23 -1.00 -5.56
CA HIS A 71 8.96 -0.29 -5.48
C HIS A 71 8.46 -0.02 -6.89
N ALA A 72 7.23 -0.44 -7.21
CA ALA A 72 6.63 -0.25 -8.51
C ALA A 72 5.22 0.34 -8.38
N CYS A 73 4.80 1.15 -9.34
CA CYS A 73 3.42 1.63 -9.40
C CYS A 73 2.49 0.57 -10.00
N LEU A 74 1.24 0.51 -9.53
CA LEU A 74 0.20 -0.39 -10.05
C LEU A 74 -0.92 0.38 -10.80
N LYS A 75 -0.79 1.70 -10.99
CA LYS A 75 -1.79 2.51 -11.68
C LYS A 75 -1.75 2.24 -13.19
N GLU A 76 -2.90 2.05 -13.81
CA GLU A 76 -3.00 1.91 -15.27
C GLU A 76 -2.48 3.19 -15.94
N GLY A 77 -1.44 3.05 -16.78
CA GLY A 77 -0.76 4.16 -17.44
C GLY A 77 0.46 4.73 -16.69
N CYS A 78 1.02 4.03 -15.70
CA CYS A 78 2.24 4.47 -15.00
C CYS A 78 3.30 3.37 -14.86
N ASP A 79 4.37 3.46 -15.64
CA ASP A 79 5.52 2.54 -15.63
C ASP A 79 6.65 3.02 -14.69
N TRP A 80 6.32 3.43 -13.47
CA TRP A 80 7.32 3.83 -12.49
C TRP A 80 7.80 2.63 -11.67
N GLU A 81 9.10 2.37 -11.68
CA GLU A 81 9.75 1.44 -10.75
C GLU A 81 11.05 2.02 -10.21
N LYS A 82 11.41 1.65 -8.99
CA LYS A 82 12.67 2.02 -8.34
C LYS A 82 13.16 0.87 -7.48
N LEU A 83 14.41 0.46 -7.65
CA LEU A 83 15.11 -0.39 -6.69
C LEU A 83 15.44 0.47 -5.46
N VAL A 84 14.82 0.14 -4.32
CA VAL A 84 15.10 0.79 -3.04
C VAL A 84 16.05 -0.12 -2.28
N PRO A 85 17.36 0.20 -2.22
CA PRO A 85 18.22 -0.43 -1.23
C PRO A 85 17.66 -0.07 0.14
N GLU A 86 17.39 -1.08 0.96
CA GLU A 86 16.74 -0.97 2.26
C GLU A 86 17.52 0.01 3.16
N ALA A 87 17.12 1.28 3.14
CA ALA A 87 17.59 2.32 4.04
C ALA A 87 16.35 3.04 4.60
N PRO A 88 16.21 3.12 5.94
CA PRO A 88 14.92 3.08 6.62
C PRO A 88 14.44 4.48 7.03
N THR A 89 13.23 4.53 7.57
CA THR A 89 12.63 5.62 8.37
C THR A 89 12.38 6.94 7.63
N GLN A 90 11.12 7.16 7.26
CA GLN A 90 10.44 8.40 7.67
C GLN A 90 9.05 7.99 8.17
N ALA A 91 8.98 7.63 9.45
CA ALA A 91 7.83 8.06 10.23
C ALA A 91 7.69 9.57 10.00
N PRO A 92 6.52 10.11 9.67
CA PRO A 92 6.25 11.47 10.07
C PRO A 92 6.12 11.45 11.61
N SER A 93 7.27 11.42 12.28
CA SER A 93 7.41 11.92 13.65
C SER A 93 7.56 13.42 13.54
N GLU A 94 6.49 14.13 13.89
CA GLU A 94 6.43 15.42 14.59
C GLU A 94 5.06 16.00 14.26
N GLU A 95 4.09 15.69 15.11
CA GLU A 95 3.71 16.58 16.21
C GLU A 95 3.02 17.81 15.60
N VAL A 96 1.69 17.82 15.69
CA VAL A 96 0.96 19.07 15.60
C VAL A 96 0.95 19.58 17.04
N PRO A 97 1.87 20.47 17.46
CA PRO A 97 1.54 21.33 18.59
C PRO A 97 0.48 22.27 18.02
N VAL A 98 -0.80 21.96 18.23
CA VAL A 98 -1.84 22.98 18.03
C VAL A 98 -1.57 24.03 19.10
N PRO A 99 -1.15 25.25 18.73
CA PRO A 99 -0.80 26.24 19.70
C PRO A 99 -2.07 27.01 20.12
N VAL A 100 -2.15 27.28 21.42
CA VAL A 100 -2.87 28.39 22.06
C VAL A 100 -4.41 28.37 22.02
N ALA A 101 -5.01 28.03 23.16
CA ALA A 101 -6.26 28.65 23.59
C ALA A 101 -5.97 29.55 24.80
N ALA A 102 -5.80 30.83 24.50
CA ALA A 102 -5.85 31.93 25.44
C ALA A 102 -7.29 32.12 25.96
N LYS A 103 -7.45 32.31 27.27
CA LYS A 103 -8.57 32.95 27.99
C LYS A 103 -8.12 33.04 29.46
N SER A 104 -7.61 34.20 29.88
CA SER A 104 -8.33 35.27 30.61
C SER A 104 -8.25 35.08 32.11
#